data_AF-A0A946AW54-F1
#
_entry.id   AF-A0A946AW54-F1
#
_cell.length_a   1.000
_cell.length_b   1.000
_cell.length_c   1.000
_cell.angle_alpha   90.00
_cell.angle_beta   90.00
_cell.angle_gamma   90.00
#
_symmetry.space_group_name_H-M   'P 1'
#
loop_
_entity.id
_entity.type
_entity.pdbx_description
1 polymer ?
#
loop_
_entity_poly.entity_id
_entity_poly.type
_entity_poly.pdbx_seq_one_letter_code
_entity_poly.pdbx_strand_id
1 'polypeptide(L)' 'LREQMDLDSMDFLDIVMELRKRFNVEVPESDYQELISMASCIKYLQPLLKDHQLAS' A
#
# COMPACT_ATOMS: atom_id res chain seq x y z
N LEU A 1 12.08 -13.08 -15.06
CA LEU A 1 11.81 -12.86 -13.62
C LEU A 1 11.73 -11.37 -13.25
N ARG A 2 11.21 -10.52 -14.14
CA ARG A 2 10.75 -9.14 -13.87
C ARG A 2 9.30 -9.01 -14.38
N GLU A 3 8.48 -10.00 -14.05
CA GLU A 3 7.09 -10.15 -14.50
C GLU A 3 6.24 -10.66 -13.33
N GLN A 4 6.21 -9.96 -12.19
CA GLN A 4 5.33 -10.38 -11.09
C GLN A 4 4.35 -9.32 -10.61
N MET A 5 4.41 -8.10 -11.11
CA MET A 5 3.40 -7.09 -10.87
C MET A 5 3.33 -6.21 -12.12
N ASP A 6 2.61 -6.67 -13.14
CA ASP A 6 2.14 -5.79 -14.22
C ASP A 6 0.98 -4.93 -13.64
N LEU A 7 1.25 -4.28 -12.49
CA LEU A 7 0.38 -3.25 -11.96
C LEU A 7 0.61 -2.08 -12.89
N ASP A 8 -0.31 -1.91 -13.83
CA ASP A 8 -0.40 -0.66 -14.56
C ASP A 8 -0.48 0.47 -13.52
N SER A 9 0.17 1.59 -13.80
CA SER A 9 0.30 2.71 -12.85
C SER A 9 -1.05 3.25 -12.34
N MET A 10 -2.15 2.93 -13.02
CA MET A 10 -3.52 3.20 -12.58
C MET A 10 -4.01 2.24 -11.48
N ASP A 11 -3.76 0.93 -11.61
CA ASP A 11 -4.17 -0.07 -10.60
C ASP A 11 -3.44 0.14 -9.27
N PHE A 12 -2.18 0.57 -9.35
CA PHE A 12 -1.41 0.92 -8.16
C PHE A 12 -2.06 2.08 -7.39
N LEU A 13 -2.49 3.14 -8.10
CA LEU A 13 -3.14 4.29 -7.48
C LEU A 13 -4.47 3.90 -6.85
N ASP A 14 -5.26 3.05 -7.50
CA ASP A 14 -6.52 2.56 -6.94
C ASP A 14 -6.30 1.75 -5.66
N ILE A 15 -5.27 0.90 -5.62
CA ILE A 15 -4.88 0.17 -4.40
C ILE A 15 -4.49 1.15 -3.28
N VAL A 16 -3.65 2.14 -3.57
CA VAL A 16 -3.24 3.15 -2.58
C VAL A 16 -4.46 3.93 -2.08
N MET A 17 -5.34 4.36 -2.98
CA MET A 17 -6.55 5.09 -2.63
C MET A 17 -7.49 4.27 -1.74
N GLU A 18 -7.67 2.98 -2.01
CA GLU A 18 -8.47 2.08 -1.18
C GLU A 18 -7.82 1.81 0.18
N LEU A 19 -6.51 1.64 0.24
CA LEU A 19 -5.77 1.51 1.51
C LEU A 19 -5.98 2.75 2.39
N ARG A 20 -5.86 3.94 1.80
CA ARG A 20 -6.10 5.22 2.49
C ARG A 20 -7.52 5.29 3.04
N LYS A 21 -8.53 4.90 2.27
CA LYS A 21 -9.94 4.91 2.73
C LYS A 21 -10.24 3.86 3.80
N ARG A 22 -9.77 2.62 3.62
CA ARG A 22 -10.11 1.50 4.51
C ARG A 22 -9.41 1.60 5.86
N PHE A 23 -8.16 2.06 5.84
CA PHE A 23 -7.34 2.13 7.03
C PHE A 23 -7.14 3.55 7.55
N ASN A 24 -7.75 4.54 6.91
CA ASN A 24 -7.59 5.96 7.24
C ASN A 24 -6.11 6.39 7.35
N VAL A 25 -5.24 5.75 6.56
CA VAL A 25 -3.81 6.04 6.50
C VAL A 25 -3.55 7.09 5.44
N GLU A 26 -2.62 8.00 5.69
CA GLU A 26 -2.12 8.91 4.66
C GLU A 26 -0.86 8.31 4.03
N VAL A 27 -0.86 8.23 2.70
CA VAL A 27 0.29 7.79 1.93
C VAL A 27 0.68 8.95 1.02
N PRO A 28 1.77 9.67 1.32
CA PRO A 28 2.25 10.73 0.44
C PRO A 28 2.91 10.13 -0.81
N GLU A 29 2.92 10.90 -1.90
CA GLU A 29 3.51 10.46 -3.18
C GLU A 29 5.01 10.15 -3.08
N SER A 30 5.72 10.78 -2.14
CA SER A 30 7.12 10.48 -1.83
C SER A 30 7.33 9.03 -1.43
N ASP A 31 6.32 8.41 -0.82
CA ASP A 31 6.41 7.08 -0.22
C ASP A 31 5.89 6.00 -1.17
N TYR A 32 5.46 6.37 -2.38
CA TYR A 32 5.06 5.40 -3.42
C TYR A 32 6.21 4.48 -3.80
N GLN A 33 7.45 4.96 -3.64
CA GLN A 33 8.67 4.17 -3.82
C GLN A 33 8.75 2.99 -2.84
N GLU A 34 8.20 3.13 -1.64
CA GLU A 34 8.13 2.06 -0.63
C GLU A 34 7.00 1.06 -0.94
N LEU A 35 6.13 1.35 -1.91
CA LEU A 35 5.00 0.51 -2.30
C LEU A 35 5.20 -0.18 -3.65
N ILE A 36 6.40 -0.10 -4.23
CA ILE A 36 6.71 -0.70 -5.54
C ILE A 36 6.73 -2.24 -5.55
N SER A 37 6.71 -2.87 -4.39
CA SER A 37 6.72 -4.33 -4.25
C SER A 37 5.79 -4.77 -3.12
N MET A 38 5.23 -5.97 -3.23
CA MET A 38 4.37 -6.52 -2.18
C MET A 38 5.07 -6.57 -0.80
N ALA A 39 6.35 -6.93 -0.76
CA ALA A 39 7.12 -7.01 0.48
C ALA A 39 7.32 -5.63 1.13
N SER A 40 7.62 -4.61 0.33
CA SER A 40 7.80 -3.24 0.81
C SER A 40 6.46 -2.62 1.22
N CYS A 41 5.37 -2.88 0.48
CA CYS A 41 4.01 -2.54 0.89
C CYS A 41 3.66 -3.09 2.26
N ILE A 42 3.89 -4.39 2.51
CA ILE A 42 3.61 -5.01 3.80
C ILE A 42 4.46 -4.34 4.88
N LYS A 43 5.76 -4.13 4.65
CA LYS A 43 6.66 -3.50 5.62
C LYS A 43 6.23 -2.08 5.98
N TYR A 44 5.73 -1.31 5.00
CA TYR A 44 5.24 0.05 5.19
C TYR A 44 3.88 0.07 5.93
N LEU A 45 2.95 -0.79 5.50
CA LEU A 45 1.60 -0.85 6.06
C LEU A 45 1.55 -1.51 7.44
N GLN A 46 2.39 -2.50 7.74
CA GLN A 46 2.37 -3.26 8.99
C GLN A 46 2.41 -2.39 10.26
N PRO A 47 3.28 -1.36 10.40
CA PRO A 47 3.24 -0.45 11.55
C PRO A 47 2.01 0.47 11.53
N LEU A 48 1.56 0.94 10.35
CA LEU A 48 0.39 1.81 10.22
C LEU A 48 -0.91 1.08 10.60
N LEU A 49 -1.00 -0.20 10.26
CA LEU A 49 -2.13 -1.07 10.58
C LEU A 49 -2.08 -1.62 12.01
N LYS A 50 -0.95 -1.51 12.73
CA LYS A 50 -0.87 -1.99 14.11
C LYS A 50 -1.76 -1.19 15.07
N ASP A 51 -1.96 0.10 14.78
CA ASP A 51 -2.80 0.98 15.58
C ASP A 51 -4.29 0.88 15.19
N HIS A 52 -4.57 0.43 13.97
CA HIS A 52 -5.91 0.05 13.54
C HIS A 52 -6.17 -1.40 13.93
N GLN A 53 -6.77 -1.64 15.10
CA GLN A 53 -7.36 -2.94 15.42
C GLN A 53 -8.26 -3.34 14.25
N LEU A 54 -7.77 -4.26 13.41
CA LEU A 54 -8.51 -4.87 12.33
C LEU A 54 -9.74 -5.48 12.99
N ALA A 55 -10.89 -4.80 12.86
CA ALA A 55 -12.12 -5.23 13.45
C ALA A 55 -12.37 -6.67 12.96
N SER A 56 -12.42 -7.58 13.94
CA SER A 56 -12.70 -9.01 13.79
C SER A 56 -14.00 -9.26 13.04
#